data_AF-A0A5C7AFE5-F1
#
_entry.id   AF-A0A5C7AFE5-F1
#
_cell.length_a   1.000
_cell.length_b   1.000
_cell.length_c   1.000
_cell.angle_alpha   90.00
_cell.angle_beta   90.00
_cell.angle_gamma   90.00
#
_symmetry.space_group_name_H-M   'P 1'
#
loop_
_entity.id
_entity.type
_entity.pdbx_description
1 polymer ?
#
loop_
_entity_poly.entity_id
_entity_poly.type
_entity_poly.pdbx_seq_one_letter_code
_entity_poly.pdbx_strand_id
1 'polypeptide(L)'
;MKKVTVTFFFALLAIVGFAQDAKKDRRIEEDAIDAKAAFLEDDPEMESFFSSSYGYIILPNVGKGGLGIGGAAGNGVAYQGGNNIGFAKMTQITIGFQAGGQAYSEVVFFEDQEAFERFKNSKVEMSAQVSAVAAAEGASLNAKYIEGVAVFTLAKGGLMYEASVGGQQFKFREK
;
A
#
# COMPACT_ATOMS: atom_id res chain seq x y z
N MET A 1 -38.22 -40.24 -25.74
CA MET A 1 -37.88 -39.82 -24.36
C MET A 1 -36.41 -40.11 -24.11
N LYS A 2 -35.71 -39.28 -23.33
CA LYS A 2 -34.24 -39.20 -23.09
C LYS A 2 -33.57 -38.29 -24.14
N LYS A 3 -32.82 -37.23 -23.82
CA LYS A 3 -31.98 -36.93 -22.65
C LYS A 3 -31.92 -35.41 -22.42
N VAL A 4 -32.30 -34.92 -21.24
CA VAL A 4 -32.02 -33.56 -20.76
C VAL A 4 -31.49 -33.71 -19.34
N THR A 5 -30.17 -33.82 -19.16
CA THR A 5 -29.58 -33.91 -17.80
C THR A 5 -28.14 -33.38 -17.70
N VAL A 6 -27.64 -32.61 -18.67
CA VAL A 6 -26.25 -32.09 -18.60
C VAL A 6 -26.24 -30.58 -18.82
N THR A 7 -26.78 -29.82 -17.85
CA THR A 7 -26.58 -28.35 -17.82
C THR A 7 -26.48 -27.78 -16.40
N PHE A 8 -26.73 -28.56 -15.35
CA PHE A 8 -26.85 -28.01 -13.99
C PHE A 8 -25.53 -27.91 -13.19
N PHE A 9 -24.38 -28.33 -13.74
CA PHE A 9 -23.12 -28.40 -12.96
C PHE A 9 -22.14 -27.24 -13.18
N PHE A 10 -22.40 -26.33 -14.13
CA PHE A 10 -21.47 -25.21 -14.43
C PHE A 10 -21.85 -23.87 -13.78
N ALA A 11 -23.06 -23.75 -13.19
CA ALA A 11 -23.52 -22.50 -12.58
C ALA A 11 -23.01 -22.27 -11.14
N LEU A 12 -22.47 -23.31 -10.47
CA LEU A 12 -22.04 -23.20 -9.07
C LEU A 12 -20.61 -22.63 -8.90
N LEU A 13 -19.78 -22.65 -9.96
CA LEU A 13 -18.37 -22.22 -9.90
C LEU A 13 -18.19 -20.70 -9.96
N ALA A 14 -19.13 -19.96 -10.56
CA ALA A 14 -19.02 -18.51 -10.69
C ALA A 14 -19.28 -17.75 -9.37
N ILE A 15 -20.08 -18.33 -8.46
CA ILE A 15 -20.48 -17.68 -7.20
C ILE A 15 -19.33 -17.70 -6.17
N VAL A 16 -18.43 -18.68 -6.27
CA VAL A 16 -17.32 -18.86 -5.32
C VAL A 16 -16.23 -17.79 -5.51
N GLY A 17 -15.96 -17.36 -6.74
CA GLY A 17 -14.92 -16.36 -7.04
C GLY A 17 -15.20 -15.00 -6.39
N PHE A 18 -16.41 -14.48 -6.54
CA PHE A 18 -16.79 -13.18 -5.97
C PHE A 18 -16.77 -13.15 -4.43
N ALA A 19 -17.10 -14.28 -3.78
CA ALA A 19 -17.09 -14.38 -2.33
C ALA A 19 -15.68 -14.38 -1.72
N GLN A 20 -14.67 -14.84 -2.48
CA GLN A 20 -13.28 -14.88 -2.01
C GLN A 20 -12.63 -13.49 -2.05
N ASP A 21 -12.87 -12.72 -3.12
CA ASP A 21 -12.34 -11.37 -3.24
C ASP A 21 -12.93 -10.42 -2.19
N ALA A 22 -14.25 -10.48 -1.96
CA ALA A 22 -14.92 -9.65 -0.95
C ALA A 22 -14.41 -9.91 0.48
N LYS A 23 -14.06 -11.16 0.83
CA LYS A 23 -13.47 -11.48 2.15
C LYS A 23 -12.06 -10.94 2.28
N LYS A 24 -11.25 -11.04 1.22
CA LYS A 24 -9.88 -10.53 1.21
C LYS A 24 -9.86 -9.01 1.33
N ASP A 25 -10.73 -8.34 0.58
CA ASP A 25 -10.88 -6.89 0.59
C ASP A 25 -11.26 -6.39 1.98
N ARG A 26 -12.27 -7.01 2.61
CA ARG A 26 -12.66 -6.67 3.99
C ARG A 26 -11.51 -6.79 4.98
N ARG A 27 -10.71 -7.87 4.87
CA ARG A 27 -9.55 -8.05 5.76
C ARG A 27 -8.49 -6.97 5.55
N ILE A 28 -8.25 -6.57 4.30
CA ILE A 28 -7.29 -5.49 4.00
C ILE A 28 -7.80 -4.15 4.55
N GLU A 29 -9.12 -3.92 4.51
CA GLU A 29 -9.76 -2.75 5.15
C GLU A 29 -9.59 -2.75 6.67
N GLU A 30 -9.86 -3.88 7.33
CA GLU A 30 -9.64 -4.06 8.77
C GLU A 30 -8.17 -3.84 9.15
N ASP A 31 -7.25 -4.50 8.44
CA ASP A 31 -5.80 -4.33 8.65
C ASP A 31 -5.35 -2.87 8.45
N ALA A 32 -5.95 -2.15 7.50
CA ALA A 32 -5.63 -0.74 7.24
C ALA A 32 -6.11 0.20 8.36
N ILE A 33 -7.21 -0.12 9.03
CA ILE A 33 -7.68 0.60 10.22
C ILE A 33 -6.67 0.41 11.36
N ASP A 34 -6.25 -0.82 11.60
CA ASP A 34 -5.26 -1.14 12.65
C ASP A 34 -3.91 -0.47 12.36
N ALA A 35 -3.48 -0.48 11.09
CA ALA A 35 -2.24 0.19 10.70
C ALA A 35 -2.34 1.72 10.87
N LYS A 36 -3.49 2.35 10.54
CA LYS A 36 -3.70 3.78 10.82
C LYS A 36 -3.55 4.07 12.30
N ALA A 37 -4.18 3.27 13.16
CA ALA A 37 -4.10 3.43 14.60
C ALA A 37 -2.65 3.31 15.09
N ALA A 38 -1.89 2.33 14.58
CA ALA A 38 -0.49 2.16 14.92
C ALA A 38 0.39 3.34 14.50
N PHE A 39 0.16 3.92 13.31
CA PHE A 39 0.87 5.14 12.88
C PHE A 39 0.57 6.33 13.79
N LEU A 40 -0.67 6.51 14.21
CA LEU A 40 -1.07 7.60 15.11
C LEU A 40 -0.60 7.39 16.57
N GLU A 41 -0.44 6.13 16.99
CA GLU A 41 0.14 5.79 18.28
C GLU A 41 1.65 6.09 18.30
N ASP A 42 2.36 5.78 17.20
CA ASP A 42 3.79 6.05 17.03
C ASP A 42 4.09 7.55 16.85
N ASP A 43 3.28 8.25 16.04
CA ASP A 43 3.40 9.69 15.79
C ASP A 43 2.01 10.36 15.76
N PRO A 44 1.52 10.89 16.90
CA PRO A 44 0.23 11.57 16.98
C PRO A 44 0.09 12.79 16.05
N GLU A 45 1.19 13.42 15.65
CA GLU A 45 1.18 14.61 14.80
C GLU A 45 0.86 14.25 13.34
N MET A 46 0.96 12.97 12.98
CA MET A 46 0.56 12.43 11.67
C MET A 46 -0.95 12.58 11.40
N GLU A 47 -1.78 12.83 12.42
CA GLU A 47 -3.20 13.16 12.24
C GLU A 47 -3.39 14.37 11.31
N SER A 48 -2.43 15.32 11.31
CA SER A 48 -2.43 16.45 10.38
C SER A 48 -2.39 15.98 8.92
N PHE A 49 -1.54 15.02 8.56
CA PHE A 49 -1.46 14.46 7.22
C PHE A 49 -2.75 13.73 6.82
N PHE A 50 -3.31 12.92 7.73
CA PHE A 50 -4.57 12.20 7.45
C PHE A 50 -5.76 13.14 7.24
N SER A 51 -5.75 14.31 7.88
CA SER A 51 -6.83 15.29 7.78
C SER A 51 -6.64 16.33 6.67
N SER A 52 -5.40 16.66 6.30
CA SER A 52 -5.11 17.71 5.33
C SER A 52 -4.74 17.23 3.93
N SER A 53 -4.34 15.97 3.74
CA SER A 53 -3.98 15.46 2.42
C SER A 53 -5.20 15.35 1.50
N TYR A 54 -5.01 15.47 0.19
CA TYR A 54 -6.08 15.25 -0.77
C TYR A 54 -6.56 13.79 -0.76
N GLY A 55 -5.60 12.87 -0.64
CA GLY A 55 -5.85 11.45 -0.47
C GLY A 55 -4.66 10.74 0.15
N TYR A 56 -4.84 9.48 0.51
CA TYR A 56 -3.76 8.66 1.06
C TYR A 56 -4.00 7.17 0.80
N ILE A 57 -2.94 6.38 0.87
CA ILE A 57 -2.98 4.92 0.78
C ILE A 57 -2.39 4.36 2.07
N ILE A 58 -3.04 3.34 2.63
CA ILE A 58 -2.48 2.58 3.76
C ILE A 58 -2.22 1.15 3.28
N LEU A 59 -0.95 0.74 3.30
CA LEU A 59 -0.50 -0.63 3.05
C LEU A 59 -0.14 -1.26 4.41
N PRO A 60 -1.07 -1.98 5.04
CA PRO A 60 -0.85 -2.46 6.40
C PRO A 60 0.21 -3.55 6.51
N ASN A 61 0.47 -4.27 5.42
CA ASN A 61 1.36 -5.42 5.38
C ASN A 61 2.16 -5.42 4.07
N VAL A 62 3.35 -4.81 4.11
CA VAL A 62 4.35 -4.88 3.06
C VAL A 62 5.42 -5.88 3.46
N GLY A 63 5.66 -6.87 2.60
CA GLY A 63 6.77 -7.82 2.76
C GLY A 63 7.92 -7.42 1.85
N LYS A 64 9.14 -7.37 2.40
CA LYS A 64 10.38 -7.06 1.69
C LYS A 64 11.43 -8.14 1.94
N GLY A 65 12.22 -8.45 0.91
CA GLY A 65 13.30 -9.41 1.00
C GLY A 65 14.35 -9.22 -0.09
N GLY A 66 15.60 -9.54 0.22
CA GLY A 66 16.68 -9.47 -0.77
C GLY A 66 18.05 -9.93 -0.24
N LEU A 67 18.94 -10.27 -1.19
CA LEU A 67 20.37 -10.48 -1.00
C LEU A 67 21.10 -9.83 -2.18
N GLY A 68 21.49 -8.58 -2.05
CA GLY A 68 22.00 -7.75 -3.15
C GLY A 68 20.88 -7.20 -4.05
N ILE A 69 20.09 -8.10 -4.64
CA ILE A 69 18.87 -7.77 -5.37
C ILE A 69 17.68 -8.17 -4.52
N GLY A 70 16.68 -7.30 -4.45
CA GLY A 70 15.51 -7.50 -3.62
C GLY A 70 14.26 -6.87 -4.18
N GLY A 71 13.16 -7.10 -3.48
CA GLY A 71 11.87 -6.54 -3.83
C GLY A 71 10.95 -6.46 -2.63
N ALA A 72 9.90 -5.66 -2.79
CA ALA A 72 8.82 -5.57 -1.84
C ALA A 72 7.46 -5.68 -2.53
N ALA A 73 6.46 -6.17 -1.82
CA ALA A 73 5.09 -6.17 -2.29
C ALA A 73 4.11 -6.04 -1.13
N GLY A 74 3.01 -5.33 -1.38
CA GLY A 74 1.94 -5.12 -0.42
C GLY A 74 0.61 -4.83 -1.12
N ASN A 75 -0.48 -5.06 -0.39
CA ASN A 75 -1.81 -4.58 -0.77
C ASN A 75 -2.31 -3.64 0.32
N GLY A 76 -3.11 -2.65 -0.06
CA GLY A 76 -3.60 -1.62 0.82
C GLY A 76 -4.91 -1.03 0.35
N VAL A 77 -5.38 -0.02 1.07
CA VAL A 77 -6.62 0.71 0.82
C VAL A 77 -6.30 2.15 0.45
N ALA A 78 -6.97 2.67 -0.57
CA ALA A 78 -6.86 4.05 -0.99
C ALA A 78 -8.05 4.86 -0.47
N TYR A 79 -7.76 6.05 0.04
CA TYR A 79 -8.72 6.96 0.64
C TYR A 79 -8.66 8.33 -0.03
N GLN A 80 -9.82 8.97 -0.13
CA GLN A 80 -9.97 10.36 -0.56
C GLN A 80 -10.92 11.07 0.40
N GLY A 81 -10.45 12.15 1.04
CA GLY A 81 -11.22 12.84 2.08
C GLY A 81 -11.69 11.90 3.21
N GLY A 82 -10.85 10.93 3.60
CA GLY A 82 -11.17 9.92 4.62
C GLY A 82 -12.07 8.77 4.17
N ASN A 83 -12.66 8.83 2.97
CA ASN A 83 -13.51 7.77 2.44
C ASN A 83 -12.68 6.75 1.67
N ASN A 84 -12.92 5.45 1.90
CA ASN A 84 -12.31 4.39 1.10
C ASN A 84 -12.89 4.40 -0.32
N ILE A 85 -12.02 4.61 -1.30
CA ILE A 85 -12.37 4.66 -2.74
C ILE A 85 -11.91 3.42 -3.51
N GLY A 86 -11.21 2.48 -2.86
CA GLY A 86 -10.66 1.30 -3.52
C GLY A 86 -9.38 0.80 -2.87
N PHE A 87 -8.63 0.02 -3.66
CA PHE A 87 -7.48 -0.74 -3.21
C PHE A 87 -6.24 -0.36 -4.00
N ALA A 88 -5.09 -0.44 -3.33
CA ALA A 88 -3.79 -0.24 -3.95
C ALA A 88 -2.97 -1.52 -3.86
N LYS A 89 -2.23 -1.83 -4.91
CA LYS A 89 -1.19 -2.86 -4.90
C LYS A 89 0.15 -2.19 -5.16
N MET A 90 1.11 -2.39 -4.27
CA MET A 90 2.46 -1.88 -4.39
C MET A 90 3.42 -3.02 -4.76
N THR A 91 4.34 -2.72 -5.68
CA THR A 91 5.49 -3.57 -5.99
C THR A 91 6.74 -2.71 -6.09
N GLN A 92 7.84 -3.17 -5.50
CA GLN A 92 9.11 -2.47 -5.48
C GLN A 92 10.23 -3.40 -5.95
N ILE A 93 11.20 -2.83 -6.68
CA ILE A 93 12.45 -3.49 -7.04
C ILE A 93 13.59 -2.65 -6.47
N THR A 94 14.55 -3.32 -5.85
CA THR A 94 15.71 -2.68 -5.22
C THR A 94 17.00 -3.39 -5.60
N ILE A 95 18.06 -2.59 -5.74
CA ILE A 95 19.43 -3.07 -5.97
C ILE A 95 20.35 -2.34 -4.99
N GLY A 96 21.18 -3.08 -4.28
CA GLY A 96 22.16 -2.50 -3.36
C GLY A 96 22.61 -3.47 -2.29
N PHE A 97 23.31 -2.97 -1.28
CA PHE A 97 23.69 -3.80 -0.15
C PHE A 97 22.45 -4.06 0.71
N GLN A 98 21.73 -5.13 0.42
CA GLN A 98 20.60 -5.57 1.23
C GLN A 98 20.72 -7.04 1.58
N ALA A 99 20.38 -7.40 2.81
CA ALA A 99 20.33 -8.77 3.26
C ALA A 99 19.26 -8.95 4.34
N GLY A 100 18.29 -9.81 4.05
CA GLY A 100 17.31 -10.25 5.03
C GLY A 100 15.87 -10.19 4.53
N GLY A 101 14.96 -10.12 5.49
CA GLY A 101 13.53 -10.09 5.26
C GLY A 101 12.85 -9.27 6.34
N GLN A 102 11.94 -8.39 5.92
CA GLN A 102 11.25 -7.46 6.81
C GLN A 102 9.79 -7.32 6.40
N ALA A 103 8.94 -7.15 7.41
CA ALA A 103 7.57 -6.71 7.26
C ALA A 103 7.41 -5.30 7.86
N TYR A 104 6.70 -4.43 7.16
CA TYR A 104 6.37 -3.08 7.62
C TYR A 104 4.97 -2.68 7.15
N SER A 105 4.39 -1.68 7.82
CA SER A 105 3.26 -0.91 7.30
C SER A 105 3.77 0.33 6.59
N GLU A 106 3.08 0.78 5.55
CA GLU A 106 3.41 1.99 4.80
C GLU A 106 2.15 2.85 4.64
N VAL A 107 2.29 4.15 4.82
CA VAL A 107 1.27 5.14 4.43
C VAL A 107 1.87 6.11 3.42
N VAL A 108 1.14 6.36 2.34
CA VAL A 108 1.51 7.31 1.29
C VAL A 108 0.45 8.39 1.24
N PHE A 109 0.84 9.63 1.52
CA PHE A 109 -0.02 10.81 1.43
C PHE A 109 0.20 11.54 0.11
N PHE A 110 -0.89 12.04 -0.46
CA PHE A 110 -0.90 12.87 -1.66
C PHE A 110 -1.38 14.27 -1.31
N GLU A 111 -0.54 15.27 -1.55
CA GLU A 111 -0.79 16.66 -1.18
C GLU A 111 -1.99 17.23 -1.92
N ASP A 112 -2.06 16.98 -3.23
CA ASP A 112 -3.04 17.58 -4.13
C ASP A 112 -3.70 16.56 -5.07
N GLN A 113 -4.66 17.05 -5.84
CA GLN A 113 -5.40 16.27 -6.82
C GLN A 113 -4.49 15.71 -7.92
N GLU A 114 -3.48 16.47 -8.35
CA GLU A 114 -2.60 16.05 -9.43
C GLU A 114 -1.80 14.82 -9.00
N ALA A 115 -1.18 14.86 -7.82
CA ALA A 115 -0.43 13.75 -7.26
C ALA A 115 -1.31 12.49 -7.08
N PHE A 116 -2.53 12.67 -6.59
CA PHE A 116 -3.46 11.56 -6.41
C PHE A 116 -3.95 10.95 -7.73
N GLU A 117 -4.22 11.78 -8.75
CA GLU A 117 -4.61 11.28 -10.06
C GLU A 117 -3.45 10.59 -10.79
N ARG A 118 -2.20 11.03 -10.60
CA ARG A 118 -1.04 10.25 -11.08
C ARG A 118 -1.05 8.85 -10.49
N PHE A 119 -1.36 8.70 -9.19
CA PHE A 119 -1.45 7.41 -8.52
C PHE A 119 -2.59 6.56 -9.11
N LYS A 120 -3.80 7.11 -9.20
CA LYS A 120 -4.97 6.38 -9.73
C LYS A 120 -4.76 5.88 -11.15
N ASN A 121 -4.08 6.68 -11.98
CA ASN A 121 -3.74 6.32 -13.34
C ASN A 121 -2.58 5.30 -13.44
N SER A 122 -2.09 4.78 -12.30
CA SER A 122 -0.94 3.86 -12.21
C SER A 122 0.33 4.42 -12.85
N LYS A 123 0.46 5.76 -12.85
CA LYS A 123 1.60 6.51 -13.40
C LYS A 123 2.57 6.98 -12.31
N VAL A 124 2.32 6.60 -11.06
CA VAL A 124 3.26 6.86 -9.97
C VAL A 124 4.30 5.75 -9.96
N GLU A 125 5.45 6.07 -10.55
CA GLU A 125 6.72 5.48 -10.14
C GLU A 125 7.31 6.41 -9.08
N MET A 126 7.41 5.94 -7.84
CA MET A 126 8.11 6.73 -6.83
C MET A 126 9.60 6.59 -7.06
N SER A 127 10.24 7.71 -7.36
CA SER A 127 11.69 7.79 -7.48
C SER A 127 12.36 7.62 -6.11
N ALA A 128 13.64 7.25 -6.13
CA ALA A 128 14.43 7.05 -4.91
C ALA A 128 14.51 8.31 -4.01
N GLN A 129 14.35 9.51 -4.59
CA GLN A 129 14.37 10.77 -3.84
C GLN A 129 13.16 10.91 -2.90
N VAL A 130 11.97 10.49 -3.33
CA VAL A 130 10.75 10.54 -2.50
C VAL A 130 10.87 9.55 -1.34
N SER A 131 11.41 8.36 -1.60
CA SER A 131 11.62 7.32 -0.58
C SER A 131 12.65 7.71 0.49
N ALA A 132 13.59 8.62 0.19
CA ALA A 132 14.63 9.04 1.14
C ALA A 132 14.13 10.04 2.21
N VAL A 133 13.16 10.89 1.88
CA VAL A 133 12.57 11.86 2.84
C VAL A 133 11.64 11.17 3.83
N ALA A 134 11.02 10.06 3.40
CA ALA A 134 10.14 9.21 4.18
C ALA A 134 10.79 8.45 5.33
N ALA A 135 12.12 8.26 5.26
CA ALA A 135 12.89 7.46 6.21
C ALA A 135 13.33 8.23 7.45
N ALA A 136 12.99 9.52 7.57
CA ALA A 136 13.20 10.28 8.80
C ALA A 136 12.09 9.94 9.81
N GLU A 137 12.30 8.87 10.59
CA GLU A 137 11.44 8.49 11.71
C GLU A 137 11.19 9.69 12.66
N GLY A 138 9.95 9.85 13.14
CA GLY A 138 9.58 10.80 14.19
C GLY A 138 9.50 12.28 13.79
N ALA A 139 9.38 12.60 12.50
CA ALA A 139 9.40 13.98 12.03
C ALA A 139 8.21 14.34 11.12
N SER A 140 6.98 13.87 11.39
CA SER A 140 5.80 14.36 10.65
C SER A 140 5.75 15.89 10.65
N LEU A 141 6.14 16.57 11.74
CA LEU A 141 6.28 18.03 11.81
C LEU A 141 7.18 18.67 10.75
N ASN A 142 8.22 17.96 10.31
CA ASN A 142 9.19 18.47 9.32
C ASN A 142 9.11 17.73 7.99
N ALA A 143 8.20 16.77 7.86
CA ALA A 143 8.01 15.99 6.66
C ALA A 143 7.49 16.91 5.55
N LYS A 144 8.19 16.92 4.42
CA LYS A 144 7.81 17.69 3.25
C LYS A 144 7.31 16.75 2.18
N TYR A 145 6.26 17.16 1.49
CA TYR A 145 5.88 16.55 0.23
C TYR A 145 6.98 16.80 -0.80
N ILE A 146 7.40 15.73 -1.48
CA ILE A 146 8.28 15.79 -2.64
C ILE A 146 7.42 15.39 -3.84
N GLU A 147 7.31 16.30 -4.80
CA GLU A 147 6.41 16.13 -5.96
C GLU A 147 4.94 15.83 -5.54
N GLY A 148 4.50 16.42 -4.43
CA GLY A 148 3.14 16.22 -3.90
C GLY A 148 2.94 14.88 -3.19
N VAL A 149 4.01 14.16 -2.85
CA VAL A 149 3.93 12.85 -2.16
C VAL A 149 4.79 12.82 -0.89
N ALA A 150 4.24 12.27 0.18
CA ALA A 150 4.94 11.96 1.43
C ALA A 150 4.70 10.50 1.80
N VAL A 151 5.71 9.80 2.30
CA VAL A 151 5.62 8.39 2.68
C VAL A 151 6.09 8.25 4.10
N PHE A 152 5.47 7.35 4.84
CA PHE A 152 5.92 6.93 6.17
C PHE A 152 5.82 5.42 6.26
N THR A 153 6.72 4.83 7.04
CA THR A 153 6.78 3.38 7.23
C THR A 153 6.92 3.06 8.70
N LEU A 154 6.26 2.00 9.15
CA LEU A 154 6.33 1.51 10.52
C LEU A 154 6.77 0.04 10.49
N ALA A 155 7.90 -0.26 11.12
CA ALA A 155 8.42 -1.62 11.15
C ALA A 155 7.51 -2.54 11.98
N LYS A 156 7.16 -3.71 11.41
CA LYS A 156 6.36 -4.75 12.11
C LYS A 156 7.23 -5.90 12.60
N GLY A 157 8.32 -6.20 11.91
CA GLY A 157 9.26 -7.23 12.31
C GLY A 157 10.17 -7.71 11.19
N GLY A 158 11.08 -8.61 11.53
CA GLY A 158 12.15 -9.07 10.65
C GLY A 158 13.44 -8.29 10.87
N LEU A 159 14.49 -8.70 10.16
CA LEU A 159 15.80 -8.07 10.21
C LEU A 159 16.24 -7.81 8.77
N MET A 160 16.50 -6.55 8.48
CA MET A 160 17.01 -6.11 7.18
C MET A 160 18.22 -5.22 7.41
N TYR A 161 19.35 -5.63 6.86
CA TYR A 161 20.48 -4.72 6.68
C TYR A 161 20.37 -4.17 5.28
N GLU A 162 20.26 -2.85 5.14
CA GLU A 162 20.00 -2.25 3.83
C GLU A 162 20.69 -0.89 3.62
N ALA A 163 21.31 -0.79 2.45
CA ALA A 163 21.65 0.43 1.74
C ALA A 163 21.37 0.16 0.25
N SER A 164 20.13 0.43 -0.18
CA SER A 164 19.68 0.12 -1.53
C SER A 164 18.99 1.31 -2.19
N VAL A 165 18.96 1.28 -3.52
CA VAL A 165 18.18 2.22 -4.34
C VAL A 165 17.12 1.39 -5.06
N GLY A 166 15.90 1.92 -5.13
CA GLY A 166 14.80 1.27 -5.81
C GLY A 166 13.70 2.22 -6.20
N GLY A 167 12.88 1.74 -7.13
CA GLY A 167 11.63 2.36 -7.51
C GLY A 167 10.47 1.50 -7.03
N GLN A 168 9.36 2.14 -6.71
CA GLN A 168 8.10 1.47 -6.40
C GLN A 168 7.01 1.90 -7.36
N GLN A 169 6.16 0.94 -7.71
CA GLN A 169 5.02 1.14 -8.59
C GLN A 169 3.73 0.79 -7.85
N PHE A 170 2.70 1.59 -8.08
CA PHE A 170 1.36 1.35 -7.57
C PHE A 170 0.38 0.98 -8.68
N LYS A 171 -0.54 0.09 -8.37
CA LYS A 171 -1.73 -0.21 -9.18
C LYS A 171 -2.98 0.05 -8.37
N PHE A 172 -3.83 0.93 -8.86
CA PHE A 172 -5.12 1.25 -8.25
C PHE A 172 -6.22 0.34 -8.81
N ARG A 173 -7.13 -0.09 -7.92
CA ARG A 173 -8.38 -0.77 -8.27
C ARG A 173 -9.52 -0.11 -7.51
N GLU A 174 -10.50 0.40 -8.24
CA GLU A 174 -11.70 0.98 -7.65
C GLU A 174 -12.54 -0.07 -6.90
N LYS A 175 -13.29 0.38 -5.89
CA LYS A 175 -14.15 -0.46 -5.06
C LYS A 175 -15.38 -0.99 -5.81
#